data_AF-A0A9D1GL07-F1
#
_entry.id   AF-A0A9D1GL07-F1
#
_cell.length_a   1.000
_cell.length_b   1.000
_cell.length_c   1.000
_cell.angle_alpha   90.00
_cell.angle_beta   90.00
_cell.angle_gamma   90.00
#
_symmetry.space_group_name_H-M   'P 1'
#
loop_
_entity.id
_entity.type
_entity.pdbx_description
1 polymer ?
#
loop_
_entity_poly.entity_id
_entity_poly.type
_entity_poly.pdbx_seq_one_letter_code
_entity_poly.pdbx_strand_id
1 'polypeptide(L)'
;MENRIYVRDLDCYRLASEEERSGRLVTPDRFFDLSRLPTEGLQDEFGEYLWNRGRTLSLKSIRAEFWPYHVICRFLSDRYNTMESLREEAPDVLVHSLKAWMMKNGYSLTQNRRRTEYAKTVVRDSDIILFMKRVVSYFDAPEEKQEMEKDIWNLDRIGFPVRNNPVHPVVSVNFTRIPQKGIQKEVKRACAVTLRYLAAASVAAQIRAADRLAGFLKTEYPHLQSLTELDREMLEEYLIEINTRVEGKKSFHSELHHLKSLLDMIGKIYEKPGLCRIFVPGD
;
A
#
# COMPACT_ATOMS: atom_id res chain seq x y z
N MET A 1 -19.88 -5.06 7.77
CA MET A 1 -19.07 -5.90 6.85
C MET A 1 -19.66 -7.31 6.81
N GLU A 2 -19.45 -8.11 5.78
CA GLU A 2 -19.77 -9.55 5.88
C GLU A 2 -18.76 -10.22 6.82
N ASN A 3 -19.23 -10.91 7.86
CA ASN A 3 -18.36 -11.53 8.88
C ASN A 3 -17.64 -12.80 8.40
N ARG A 4 -17.73 -13.13 7.11
CA ARG A 4 -17.16 -14.35 6.53
C ARG A 4 -16.43 -14.01 5.24
N ILE A 5 -15.18 -14.46 5.15
CA ILE A 5 -14.37 -14.34 3.93
C ILE A 5 -14.17 -15.75 3.37
N TYR A 6 -14.91 -16.12 2.32
CA TYR A 6 -14.79 -17.44 1.70
C TYR A 6 -13.57 -17.52 0.78
N VAL A 7 -12.96 -18.71 0.67
CA VAL A 7 -11.84 -18.95 -0.25
C VAL A 7 -12.23 -18.60 -1.68
N ARG A 8 -13.46 -18.93 -2.10
CA ARG A 8 -13.98 -18.62 -3.43
C ARG A 8 -14.03 -17.12 -3.76
N ASP A 9 -14.11 -16.27 -2.74
CA ASP A 9 -14.20 -14.83 -2.92
C ASP A 9 -12.81 -14.18 -3.02
N LEU A 10 -11.75 -14.86 -2.55
CA LEU A 10 -10.37 -14.38 -2.58
C LEU A 10 -9.78 -14.40 -4.00
N ASP A 11 -8.90 -13.42 -4.27
CA ASP A 11 -8.24 -13.26 -5.57
C ASP A 11 -7.44 -14.51 -5.98
N CYS A 12 -6.79 -15.20 -5.03
CA CYS A 12 -6.06 -16.44 -5.30
C CYS A 12 -6.94 -17.58 -5.81
N TYR A 13 -8.26 -17.57 -5.55
CA TYR A 13 -9.20 -18.51 -6.16
C TYR A 13 -9.76 -17.96 -7.47
N ARG A 14 -10.19 -16.68 -7.47
CA ARG A 14 -10.80 -16.03 -8.63
C ARG A 14 -9.88 -15.91 -9.85
N LEU A 15 -8.57 -15.87 -9.62
CA LEU A 15 -7.56 -15.81 -10.66
C LEU A 15 -6.90 -17.16 -10.96
N ALA A 16 -7.16 -18.20 -10.16
CA ALA A 16 -6.64 -19.54 -10.40
C ALA A 16 -7.28 -20.21 -11.63
N SER A 17 -6.51 -21.06 -12.32
CA SER A 17 -7.00 -21.84 -13.45
C SER A 17 -8.01 -22.92 -13.00
N GLU A 18 -8.77 -23.48 -13.95
CA GLU A 18 -9.70 -24.59 -13.65
C GLU A 18 -8.98 -25.83 -13.09
N GLU A 19 -7.77 -26.11 -13.59
CA GLU A 19 -6.90 -27.18 -13.06
C GLU A 19 -6.48 -26.92 -11.62
N GLU A 20 -6.15 -25.67 -11.27
CA GLU A 20 -5.79 -25.31 -9.90
C GLU A 20 -6.98 -25.40 -8.95
N ARG A 21 -8.18 -24.98 -9.40
CA ARG A 21 -9.42 -25.03 -8.62
C ARG A 21 -9.93 -26.44 -8.40
N SER A 22 -9.71 -27.35 -9.35
CA SER A 22 -10.08 -28.77 -9.23
C SER A 22 -9.13 -29.58 -8.34
N GLY A 23 -8.08 -28.95 -7.80
CA GLY A 23 -7.17 -29.59 -6.87
C GLY A 23 -7.88 -30.13 -5.63
N ARG A 24 -7.64 -31.40 -5.28
CA ARG A 24 -8.26 -32.12 -4.14
C ARG A 24 -8.23 -31.39 -2.79
N LEU A 25 -7.25 -30.51 -2.57
CA LEU A 25 -7.07 -29.79 -1.31
C LEU A 25 -7.77 -28.43 -1.27
N VAL A 26 -8.35 -28.00 -2.41
CA VAL A 26 -9.09 -26.75 -2.55
C VAL A 26 -10.50 -26.94 -2.02
N THR A 27 -10.91 -26.05 -1.13
CA THR A 27 -12.24 -26.03 -0.51
C THR A 27 -12.81 -24.63 -0.65
N PRO A 28 -13.55 -24.33 -1.75
CA PRO A 28 -14.01 -22.98 -2.07
C PRO A 28 -14.94 -22.39 -0.99
N ASP A 29 -15.75 -23.23 -0.37
CA ASP A 29 -16.72 -22.84 0.66
C ASP A 29 -16.12 -22.79 2.07
N ARG A 30 -14.82 -23.07 2.21
CA ARG A 30 -14.11 -22.81 3.47
C ARG A 30 -13.96 -21.30 3.65
N PHE A 31 -14.15 -20.80 4.85
CA PHE A 31 -14.11 -19.35 5.11
C PHE A 31 -13.39 -18.99 6.41
N PHE A 32 -12.81 -17.80 6.43
CA PHE A 32 -12.36 -17.15 7.66
C PHE A 32 -13.57 -16.48 8.30
N ASP A 33 -13.81 -16.80 9.57
CA ASP A 33 -14.96 -16.34 10.34
C ASP A 33 -14.55 -15.18 11.26
N LEU A 34 -14.73 -13.95 10.77
CA LEU A 34 -14.31 -12.73 11.47
C LEU A 34 -15.02 -12.57 12.80
N SER A 35 -16.27 -13.06 12.94
CA SER A 35 -17.04 -12.97 14.18
C SER A 35 -16.39 -13.66 15.40
N ARG A 36 -15.31 -14.42 15.18
CA ARG A 36 -14.49 -15.04 16.24
C ARG A 36 -13.48 -14.08 16.88
N LEU A 37 -13.29 -12.89 16.31
CA LEU A 37 -12.47 -11.84 16.90
C LEU A 37 -13.33 -11.00 17.87
N PRO A 38 -12.75 -10.52 18.98
CA PRO A 38 -13.54 -10.02 20.10
C PRO A 38 -14.22 -8.67 19.86
N THR A 39 -13.72 -7.87 18.91
CA THR A 39 -14.16 -6.48 18.66
C THR A 39 -14.33 -6.20 17.17
N GLU A 40 -15.08 -5.15 16.83
CA GLU A 40 -15.28 -4.75 15.43
C GLU A 40 -13.98 -4.23 14.81
N GLY A 41 -13.16 -3.47 15.53
CA GLY A 41 -11.89 -2.98 15.00
C GLY A 41 -10.92 -4.12 14.63
N LEU A 42 -10.84 -5.18 15.44
CA LEU A 42 -10.03 -6.36 15.09
C LEU A 42 -10.63 -7.14 13.94
N GLN A 43 -11.97 -7.21 13.82
CA GLN A 43 -12.62 -7.82 12.66
C GLN A 43 -12.23 -7.13 11.37
N ASP A 44 -12.22 -5.80 11.36
CA ASP A 44 -11.83 -4.98 10.22
C ASP A 44 -10.33 -5.15 9.88
N GLU A 45 -9.44 -5.06 10.86
CA GLU A 45 -8.00 -5.25 10.65
C GLU A 45 -7.69 -6.66 10.09
N PHE A 46 -8.19 -7.72 10.74
CA PHE A 46 -7.96 -9.06 10.22
C PHE A 46 -8.64 -9.29 8.87
N GLY A 47 -9.79 -8.67 8.61
CA GLY A 47 -10.44 -8.67 7.31
C GLY A 47 -9.52 -8.10 6.22
N GLU A 48 -8.96 -6.91 6.44
CA GLU A 48 -8.00 -6.27 5.54
C GLU A 48 -6.79 -7.17 5.27
N TYR A 49 -6.19 -7.71 6.34
CA TYR A 49 -5.04 -8.60 6.25
C TYR A 49 -5.35 -9.84 5.41
N LEU A 50 -6.47 -10.51 5.66
CA LEU A 50 -6.85 -11.74 4.96
C LEU A 50 -7.12 -11.50 3.48
N TRP A 51 -7.74 -10.38 3.12
CA TRP A 51 -7.88 -9.97 1.71
C TRP A 51 -6.52 -9.73 1.04
N ASN A 52 -5.55 -9.14 1.75
CA ASN A 52 -4.17 -9.03 1.26
C ASN A 52 -3.52 -10.41 1.06
N ARG A 53 -3.71 -11.35 1.99
CA ARG A 53 -3.22 -12.74 1.83
C ARG A 53 -3.84 -13.42 0.61
N GLY A 54 -5.12 -13.19 0.35
CA GLY A 54 -5.79 -13.66 -0.87
C GLY A 54 -5.17 -13.13 -2.17
N ARG A 55 -4.55 -11.94 -2.15
CA ARG A 55 -3.84 -11.36 -3.30
C ARG A 55 -2.42 -11.88 -3.46
N THR A 56 -1.75 -12.18 -2.34
CA THR A 56 -0.30 -12.44 -2.32
C THR A 56 0.05 -13.91 -2.29
N LEU A 57 -0.84 -14.78 -1.80
CA LEU A 57 -0.62 -16.21 -1.74
C LEU A 57 -1.23 -16.95 -2.93
N SER A 58 -0.64 -18.09 -3.28
CA SER A 58 -1.28 -19.05 -4.18
C SER A 58 -2.46 -19.75 -3.51
N LEU A 59 -3.39 -20.26 -4.32
CA LEU A 59 -4.56 -21.00 -3.85
C LEU A 59 -4.20 -22.20 -2.95
N LYS A 60 -3.07 -22.86 -3.22
CA LYS A 60 -2.59 -23.97 -2.37
C LYS A 60 -2.07 -23.48 -1.01
N SER A 61 -1.48 -22.28 -0.97
CA SER A 61 -0.83 -21.73 0.23
C SER A 61 -1.82 -21.11 1.20
N ILE A 62 -2.94 -20.53 0.74
CA ILE A 62 -3.95 -19.88 1.61
C ILE A 62 -4.52 -20.85 2.65
N ARG A 63 -4.56 -22.15 2.34
CA ARG A 63 -5.02 -23.21 3.24
C ARG A 63 -4.24 -23.23 4.57
N ALA A 64 -2.95 -22.90 4.54
CA ALA A 64 -2.09 -22.92 5.72
C ALA A 64 -2.41 -21.78 6.71
N GLU A 65 -3.12 -20.73 6.29
CA GLU A 65 -3.46 -19.59 7.14
C GLU A 65 -4.64 -19.89 8.09
N PHE A 66 -5.50 -20.88 7.77
CA PHE A 66 -6.72 -21.17 8.53
C PHE A 66 -6.50 -21.62 9.97
N TRP A 67 -5.58 -22.56 10.18
CA TRP A 67 -5.35 -23.12 11.51
C TRP A 67 -4.72 -22.08 12.46
N PRO A 68 -3.63 -21.38 12.07
CA PRO A 68 -3.08 -20.29 12.86
C PRO A 68 -4.10 -19.20 13.14
N TYR A 69 -4.86 -18.76 12.13
CA TYR A 69 -5.92 -17.75 12.31
C TYR A 69 -6.92 -18.14 13.40
N HIS A 70 -7.43 -19.37 13.36
CA HIS A 70 -8.39 -19.85 14.36
C HIS A 70 -7.81 -19.83 15.78
N VAL A 71 -6.54 -20.21 15.94
CA VAL A 71 -5.87 -20.16 17.25
C VAL A 71 -5.66 -18.72 17.72
N ILE A 72 -5.29 -17.80 16.82
CA ILE A 72 -5.13 -16.38 17.14
C ILE A 72 -6.46 -15.74 17.58
N CYS A 73 -7.59 -16.09 16.94
CA CYS A 73 -8.90 -15.62 17.37
C CYS A 73 -9.20 -16.02 18.82
N ARG A 74 -8.87 -17.26 19.21
CA ARG A 74 -9.03 -17.74 20.60
C ARG A 74 -8.12 -17.00 21.56
N PHE A 75 -6.87 -16.77 21.17
CA PHE A 75 -5.91 -16.01 21.98
C PHE A 75 -6.39 -14.58 22.24
N LEU A 76 -6.78 -13.84 21.18
CA LEU A 76 -7.24 -12.47 21.29
C LEU A 76 -8.54 -12.39 22.11
N SER A 77 -9.46 -13.33 21.91
CA SER A 77 -10.69 -13.38 22.71
C SER A 77 -10.45 -13.70 24.19
N ASP A 78 -9.41 -14.46 24.54
CA ASP A 78 -9.10 -14.79 25.94
C ASP A 78 -8.28 -13.70 26.64
N ARG A 79 -7.38 -13.01 25.92
CA ARG A 79 -6.38 -12.11 26.52
C ARG A 79 -6.59 -10.63 26.21
N TYR A 80 -7.32 -10.32 25.15
CA TYR A 80 -7.51 -8.98 24.58
C TYR A 80 -8.96 -8.79 24.14
N ASN A 81 -9.92 -9.15 25.01
CA ASN A 81 -11.34 -9.20 24.69
C ASN A 81 -12.01 -7.83 24.46
N THR A 82 -11.31 -6.73 24.74
CA THR A 82 -11.76 -5.34 24.51
C THR A 82 -10.83 -4.57 23.58
N MET A 83 -9.79 -5.19 23.02
CA MET A 83 -8.83 -4.51 22.15
C MET A 83 -9.50 -4.21 20.81
N GLU A 84 -9.51 -2.96 20.38
CA GLU A 84 -10.09 -2.55 19.08
C GLU A 84 -9.03 -2.56 17.97
N SER A 85 -7.75 -2.34 18.29
CA SER A 85 -6.67 -2.36 17.31
C SER A 85 -5.43 -3.11 17.83
N LEU A 86 -4.77 -3.86 16.93
CA LEU A 86 -3.47 -4.48 17.23
C LEU A 86 -2.37 -3.46 17.59
N ARG A 87 -2.59 -2.17 17.32
CA ARG A 87 -1.66 -1.08 17.63
C ARG A 87 -1.75 -0.58 19.07
N GLU A 88 -2.75 -1.03 19.82
CA GLU A 88 -2.87 -0.71 21.25
C GLU A 88 -1.75 -1.35 22.09
N GLU A 89 -1.11 -2.39 21.54
CA GLU A 89 -0.03 -3.11 22.20
C GLU A 89 1.20 -3.21 21.30
N ALA A 90 2.38 -3.16 21.91
CA ALA A 90 3.61 -3.27 21.16
C ALA A 90 3.74 -4.66 20.51
N PRO A 91 4.24 -4.76 19.26
CA PRO A 91 4.40 -6.01 18.52
C PRO A 91 5.05 -7.16 19.29
N ASP A 92 6.14 -6.85 19.99
CA ASP A 92 6.92 -7.79 20.79
C ASP A 92 6.15 -8.23 22.04
N VAL A 93 5.39 -7.33 22.66
CA VAL A 93 4.51 -7.62 23.80
C VAL A 93 3.38 -8.56 23.37
N LEU A 94 2.71 -8.29 22.24
CA LEU A 94 1.68 -9.17 21.68
C LEU A 94 2.21 -10.57 21.40
N VAL A 95 3.37 -10.69 20.73
CA VAL A 95 3.99 -11.97 20.42
C VAL A 95 4.44 -12.70 21.70
N HIS A 96 4.94 -11.98 22.70
CA HIS A 96 5.29 -12.57 23.99
C HIS A 96 4.06 -13.09 24.74
N SER A 97 2.99 -12.30 24.80
CA SER A 97 1.71 -12.68 25.40
C SER A 97 1.12 -13.91 24.73
N LEU A 98 1.17 -13.98 23.40
CA LEU A 98 0.78 -15.15 22.62
C LEU A 98 1.58 -16.40 23.02
N LYS A 99 2.91 -16.31 23.11
CA LYS A 99 3.75 -17.45 23.52
C LYS A 99 3.38 -17.94 24.93
N ALA A 100 3.18 -17.02 25.87
CA ALA A 100 2.74 -17.36 27.23
C ALA A 100 1.37 -18.04 27.23
N TRP A 101 0.42 -17.54 26.45
CA TRP A 101 -0.91 -18.13 26.29
C TRP A 101 -0.85 -19.53 25.64
N MET A 102 -0.02 -19.69 24.60
CA MET A 102 0.19 -20.96 23.90
C MET A 102 0.69 -22.05 24.86
N MET A 103 1.69 -21.74 25.69
CA MET A 103 2.21 -22.69 26.69
C MET A 103 1.12 -23.12 27.68
N LYS A 104 0.31 -22.17 28.18
CA LYS A 104 -0.81 -22.46 29.10
C LYS A 104 -1.88 -23.35 28.46
N ASN A 105 -2.09 -23.23 27.16
CA ASN A 105 -3.13 -23.95 26.42
C ASN A 105 -2.62 -25.18 25.65
N GLY A 106 -1.38 -25.62 25.89
CA GLY A 106 -0.83 -26.86 25.33
C GLY A 106 -0.40 -26.77 23.86
N TYR A 107 -0.19 -25.56 23.32
CA TYR A 107 0.33 -25.38 21.97
C TYR A 107 1.86 -25.36 21.97
N SER A 108 2.47 -26.11 21.03
CA SER A 108 3.93 -26.07 20.84
C SER A 108 4.38 -24.70 20.31
N LEU A 109 5.44 -24.16 20.89
CA LEU A 109 6.09 -22.93 20.42
C LEU A 109 6.95 -23.16 19.18
N THR A 110 7.38 -24.40 18.94
CA THR A 110 8.27 -24.75 17.84
C THR A 110 7.72 -25.89 17.00
N GLN A 111 8.22 -26.00 15.78
CA GLN A 111 7.95 -27.08 14.85
C GLN A 111 9.22 -27.52 14.15
N ASN A 112 9.29 -28.81 13.84
CA ASN A 112 10.39 -29.41 13.09
C ASN A 112 10.08 -29.37 11.59
N ARG A 113 10.94 -28.73 10.81
CA ARG A 113 10.84 -28.74 9.35
C ARG A 113 12.03 -29.47 8.75
N ARG A 114 11.76 -30.59 8.08
CA ARG A 114 12.77 -31.33 7.31
C ARG A 114 13.05 -30.57 6.02
N ARG A 115 14.30 -30.17 5.80
CA ARG A 115 14.76 -29.67 4.49
C ARG A 115 15.27 -30.84 3.67
N THR A 116 14.59 -31.12 2.55
CA THR A 116 14.91 -32.21 1.63
C THR A 116 16.28 -32.04 0.97
N GLU A 117 16.70 -30.81 0.69
CA GLU A 117 17.99 -30.49 0.05
C GLU A 117 19.23 -30.87 0.89
N TYR A 118 19.12 -30.89 2.22
CA TYR A 118 20.27 -31.12 3.12
C TYR A 118 20.05 -32.28 4.10
N ALA A 119 18.94 -33.01 3.99
CA ALA A 119 18.52 -34.05 4.94
C ALA A 119 18.59 -33.63 6.43
N LYS A 120 18.47 -32.32 6.73
CA LYS A 120 18.54 -31.76 8.08
C LYS A 120 17.15 -31.32 8.56
N THR A 121 16.86 -31.62 9.82
CA THR A 121 15.68 -31.10 10.53
C THR A 121 16.06 -29.77 11.18
N VAL A 122 15.35 -28.71 10.79
CA VAL A 122 15.53 -27.38 11.37
C VAL A 122 14.34 -27.09 12.27
N VAL A 123 14.62 -26.71 13.52
CA VAL A 123 13.62 -26.21 14.45
C VAL A 123 13.26 -24.77 14.03
N ARG A 124 11.96 -24.48 13.92
CA ARG A 124 11.44 -23.15 13.65
C ARG A 124 10.32 -22.81 14.61
N ASP A 125 9.98 -21.52 14.70
CA ASP A 125 8.75 -21.08 15.35
C ASP A 125 7.53 -21.81 14.77
N SER A 126 6.57 -22.10 15.65
CA SER A 126 5.25 -22.62 15.30
C SER A 126 4.54 -21.73 14.29
N ASP A 127 3.73 -22.32 13.40
CA ASP A 127 2.96 -21.57 12.41
C ASP A 127 2.02 -20.54 13.05
N ILE A 128 1.58 -20.75 14.31
CA ILE A 128 0.79 -19.77 15.09
C ILE A 128 1.62 -18.49 15.34
N ILE A 129 2.85 -18.65 15.81
CA ILE A 129 3.75 -17.52 16.12
C ILE A 129 4.14 -16.81 14.83
N LEU A 130 4.46 -17.57 13.78
CA LEU A 130 4.81 -17.00 12.48
C LEU A 130 3.63 -16.24 11.87
N PHE A 131 2.40 -16.72 12.05
CA PHE A 131 1.20 -16.02 11.63
C PHE A 131 1.04 -14.69 12.37
N MET A 132 1.09 -14.70 13.72
CA MET A 132 0.95 -13.47 14.50
C MET A 132 2.02 -12.44 14.12
N LYS A 133 3.28 -12.88 13.97
CA LYS A 133 4.37 -12.00 13.51
C LYS A 133 4.07 -11.37 12.15
N ARG A 134 3.48 -12.12 11.20
CA ARG A 134 3.09 -11.58 9.89
C ARG A 134 1.94 -10.58 9.98
N VAL A 135 0.92 -10.86 10.79
CA VAL A 135 -0.22 -9.95 10.99
C VAL A 135 0.25 -8.66 11.63
N VAL A 136 0.98 -8.78 12.75
CA VAL A 136 1.51 -7.62 13.46
C VAL A 136 2.46 -6.85 12.54
N SER A 137 3.42 -7.49 11.87
CA SER A 137 4.30 -6.79 10.91
C SER A 137 3.55 -6.09 9.78
N TYR A 138 2.39 -6.59 9.36
CA TYR A 138 1.58 -5.96 8.33
C TYR A 138 0.97 -4.63 8.81
N PHE A 139 0.50 -4.58 10.06
CA PHE A 139 -0.12 -3.37 10.65
C PHE A 139 0.88 -2.45 11.35
N ASP A 140 1.95 -3.04 11.84
CA ASP A 140 3.07 -2.39 12.49
C ASP A 140 3.91 -1.67 11.44
N ALA A 141 4.04 -2.19 10.19
CA ALA A 141 4.79 -1.60 9.06
C ALA A 141 4.92 -0.06 9.18
N PRO A 142 5.90 0.43 9.94
CA PRO A 142 5.84 1.80 10.45
C PRO A 142 6.31 2.78 9.38
N GLU A 143 7.09 2.30 8.43
CA GLU A 143 7.84 3.12 7.51
C GLU A 143 7.05 3.47 6.24
N GLU A 144 6.26 2.54 5.66
CA GLU A 144 5.44 2.82 4.47
C GLU A 144 4.41 3.92 4.72
N LYS A 145 3.64 3.81 5.81
CA LYS A 145 2.55 4.76 6.10
C LYS A 145 3.08 6.05 6.75
N GLN A 146 4.08 6.03 7.63
CA GLN A 146 4.58 7.28 8.24
C GLN A 146 5.44 8.12 7.30
N GLU A 147 6.28 7.48 6.47
CA GLU A 147 7.15 8.24 5.57
C GLU A 147 6.31 9.00 4.54
N MET A 148 5.25 8.38 4.04
CA MET A 148 4.37 8.97 3.02
C MET A 148 3.45 10.08 3.55
N GLU A 149 3.24 10.16 4.88
CA GLU A 149 2.55 11.29 5.50
C GLU A 149 3.44 12.55 5.58
N LYS A 150 4.78 12.42 5.57
CA LYS A 150 5.70 13.56 5.58
C LYS A 150 5.64 14.35 4.28
N ASP A 151 6.13 15.58 4.28
CA ASP A 151 6.29 16.37 3.04
C ASP A 151 7.61 16.11 2.32
N ILE A 152 8.50 15.32 2.94
CA ILE A 152 9.76 14.83 2.36
C ILE A 152 9.80 13.33 2.63
N TRP A 153 9.91 12.53 1.57
CA TRP A 153 9.97 11.08 1.67
C TRP A 153 11.37 10.59 1.36
N ASN A 154 11.95 9.82 2.28
CA ASN A 154 13.14 9.03 2.06
C ASN A 154 12.74 7.70 1.39
N LEU A 155 13.21 7.48 0.16
CA LEU A 155 12.76 6.36 -0.66
C LEU A 155 13.20 5.00 -0.11
N ASP A 156 14.28 4.95 0.69
CA ASP A 156 14.73 3.72 1.35
C ASP A 156 13.83 3.31 2.52
N ARG A 157 12.92 4.20 2.95
CA ARG A 157 11.97 4.00 4.05
C ARG A 157 10.51 3.91 3.58
N ILE A 158 10.28 3.86 2.27
CA ILE A 158 8.92 3.76 1.70
C ILE A 158 8.35 2.33 1.80
N GLY A 159 9.10 1.41 2.42
CA GLY A 159 8.79 0.01 2.78
C GLY A 159 8.35 -0.94 1.65
N PHE A 160 8.15 -0.43 0.44
CA PHE A 160 8.11 -1.21 -0.79
C PHE A 160 9.34 -0.92 -1.67
N PRO A 161 9.75 -1.87 -2.54
CA PRO A 161 10.88 -1.64 -3.44
C PRO A 161 10.61 -0.50 -4.43
N VAL A 162 11.47 0.51 -4.42
CA VAL A 162 11.43 1.62 -5.37
C VAL A 162 12.40 1.37 -6.52
N ARG A 163 11.93 1.48 -7.77
CA ARG A 163 12.78 1.36 -8.96
C ARG A 163 13.73 2.56 -9.07
N ASN A 164 15.03 2.34 -8.85
CA ASN A 164 16.04 3.41 -8.83
C ASN A 164 17.20 3.11 -9.79
N ASN A 165 17.94 4.15 -10.20
CA ASN A 165 19.17 3.97 -11.00
C ASN A 165 20.35 3.68 -10.05
N PRO A 166 21.10 2.57 -10.23
CA PRO A 166 22.22 2.23 -9.36
C PRO A 166 23.37 3.27 -9.33
N VAL A 167 23.57 4.02 -10.43
CA VAL A 167 24.68 4.98 -10.55
C VAL A 167 24.31 6.34 -9.95
N HIS A 168 23.05 6.74 -10.11
CA HIS A 168 22.52 8.01 -9.62
C HIS A 168 21.18 7.79 -8.92
N PRO A 169 21.20 7.24 -7.70
CA PRO A 169 19.98 6.95 -6.96
C PRO A 169 19.33 8.25 -6.49
N VAL A 170 18.01 8.34 -6.67
CA VAL A 170 17.20 9.34 -5.98
C VAL A 170 17.00 8.86 -4.54
N VAL A 171 17.55 9.57 -3.56
CA VAL A 171 17.45 9.18 -2.13
C VAL A 171 16.14 9.67 -1.51
N SER A 172 15.65 10.83 -1.94
CA SER A 172 14.42 11.42 -1.42
C SER A 172 13.63 12.19 -2.47
N VAL A 173 12.34 12.37 -2.20
CA VAL A 173 11.44 13.27 -2.93
C VAL A 173 10.84 14.30 -1.97
N ASN A 174 10.63 15.53 -2.46
CA ASN A 174 10.27 16.68 -1.64
C ASN A 174 9.07 17.43 -2.22
N PHE A 175 8.00 17.53 -1.45
CA PHE A 175 6.73 18.18 -1.81
C PHE A 175 6.56 19.57 -1.17
N THR A 176 7.50 20.03 -0.34
CA THR A 176 7.40 21.29 0.42
C THR A 176 7.31 22.55 -0.44
N ARG A 177 7.75 22.46 -1.70
CA ARG A 177 7.73 23.59 -2.63
C ARG A 177 6.34 23.89 -3.22
N ILE A 178 5.43 22.92 -3.17
CA ILE A 178 4.03 23.09 -3.59
C ILE A 178 3.28 23.88 -2.48
N PRO A 179 2.85 25.13 -2.74
CA PRO A 179 2.35 26.00 -1.68
C PRO A 179 0.91 25.70 -1.24
N GLN A 180 0.04 25.22 -2.14
CA GLN A 180 -1.34 24.87 -1.81
C GLN A 180 -1.40 23.48 -1.15
N LYS A 181 -1.97 23.40 0.06
CA LYS A 181 -2.01 22.14 0.83
C LYS A 181 -2.91 21.07 0.19
N GLY A 182 -3.99 21.46 -0.48
CA GLY A 182 -4.84 20.51 -1.22
C GLY A 182 -4.08 19.89 -2.40
N ILE A 183 -3.48 20.72 -3.26
CA ILE A 183 -2.62 20.27 -4.37
C ILE A 183 -1.48 19.39 -3.87
N GLN A 184 -0.79 19.80 -2.79
CA GLN A 184 0.30 19.01 -2.21
C GLN A 184 -0.17 17.60 -1.81
N LYS A 185 -1.35 17.48 -1.19
CA LYS A 185 -1.94 16.19 -0.81
C LYS A 185 -2.32 15.33 -2.01
N GLU A 186 -2.85 15.93 -3.07
CA GLU A 186 -3.20 15.25 -4.32
C GLU A 186 -1.97 14.72 -5.04
N VAL A 187 -0.92 15.55 -5.15
CA VAL A 187 0.35 15.17 -5.76
C VAL A 187 1.03 14.06 -4.95
N LYS A 188 1.06 14.15 -3.61
CA LYS A 188 1.54 13.07 -2.74
C LYS A 188 0.81 11.76 -3.03
N ARG A 189 -0.52 11.76 -3.06
CA ARG A 189 -1.32 10.56 -3.36
C ARG A 189 -1.05 9.98 -4.74
N ALA A 190 -0.91 10.82 -5.77
CA ALA A 190 -0.57 10.33 -7.10
C ALA A 190 0.85 9.74 -7.16
N CYS A 191 1.83 10.42 -6.55
CA CYS A 191 3.20 9.93 -6.46
C CYS A 191 3.31 8.63 -5.66
N ALA A 192 2.50 8.46 -4.61
CA ALA A 192 2.41 7.23 -3.84
C ALA A 192 2.11 6.01 -4.72
N VAL A 193 1.18 6.18 -5.66
CA VAL A 193 0.79 5.13 -6.60
C VAL A 193 1.85 4.96 -7.69
N THR A 194 2.33 6.05 -8.29
CA THR A 194 3.28 5.98 -9.41
C THR A 194 4.65 5.45 -8.99
N LEU A 195 5.10 5.67 -7.75
CA LEU A 195 6.35 5.11 -7.19
C LEU A 195 6.42 3.58 -7.24
N ARG A 196 5.27 2.90 -7.28
CA ARG A 196 5.21 1.42 -7.32
C ARG A 196 5.62 0.84 -8.68
N TYR A 197 5.59 1.63 -9.76
CA TYR A 197 5.85 1.14 -11.11
C TYR A 197 6.70 2.06 -11.99
N LEU A 198 6.80 3.36 -11.67
CA LEU A 198 7.74 4.28 -12.33
C LEU A 198 9.11 4.28 -11.64
N ALA A 199 10.13 4.75 -12.37
CA ALA A 199 11.43 5.01 -11.77
C ALA A 199 11.34 6.23 -10.83
N ALA A 200 12.11 6.22 -9.73
CA ALA A 200 12.17 7.31 -8.76
C ALA A 200 12.50 8.67 -9.42
N ALA A 201 13.40 8.68 -10.41
CA ALA A 201 13.73 9.88 -11.18
C ALA A 201 12.53 10.45 -11.96
N SER A 202 11.65 9.59 -12.48
CA SER A 202 10.43 10.01 -13.16
C SER A 202 9.42 10.63 -12.18
N VAL A 203 9.27 10.06 -10.99
CA VAL A 203 8.42 10.63 -9.92
C VAL A 203 8.98 11.98 -9.46
N ALA A 204 10.29 12.09 -9.27
CA ALA A 204 10.93 13.37 -8.94
C ALA A 204 10.74 14.42 -10.06
N ALA A 205 10.66 14.01 -11.32
CA ALA A 205 10.33 14.89 -12.44
C ALA A 205 8.85 15.31 -12.42
N GLN A 206 7.91 14.41 -12.08
CA GLN A 206 6.50 14.75 -11.87
C GLN A 206 6.34 15.81 -10.78
N ILE A 207 7.01 15.65 -9.64
CA ILE A 207 6.94 16.59 -8.51
C ILE A 207 7.47 17.97 -8.91
N ARG A 208 8.58 18.04 -9.66
CA ARG A 208 9.12 19.32 -10.17
C ARG A 208 8.16 20.01 -11.14
N ALA A 209 7.49 19.25 -12.02
CA ALA A 209 6.50 19.81 -12.92
C ALA A 209 5.27 20.34 -12.15
N ALA A 210 4.84 19.59 -11.13
CA ALA A 210 3.73 20.01 -10.26
C ALA A 210 4.06 21.25 -9.43
N ASP A 211 5.29 21.34 -8.90
CA ASP A 211 5.80 22.52 -8.17
C ASP A 211 5.69 23.79 -9.04
N ARG A 212 6.15 23.71 -10.30
CA ARG A 212 6.06 24.85 -11.23
C ARG A 212 4.61 25.25 -11.50
N LEU A 213 3.75 24.29 -11.84
CA LEU A 213 2.32 24.56 -12.07
C LEU A 213 1.68 25.16 -10.82
N ALA A 214 1.96 24.61 -9.64
CA ALA A 214 1.41 25.09 -8.38
C ALA A 214 1.87 26.53 -8.06
N GLY A 215 3.10 26.89 -8.40
CA GLY A 215 3.61 28.26 -8.30
C GLY A 215 2.87 29.25 -9.21
N PHE A 216 2.62 28.86 -10.47
CA PHE A 216 1.78 29.63 -11.38
C PHE A 216 0.36 29.80 -10.82
N LEU A 217 -0.29 28.71 -10.44
CA LEU A 217 -1.64 28.72 -9.88
C LEU A 217 -1.72 29.55 -8.59
N LYS A 218 -0.67 29.57 -7.77
CA LYS A 218 -0.67 30.38 -6.55
C LYS A 218 -0.68 31.87 -6.83
N THR A 219 -0.10 32.27 -7.96
CA THR A 219 0.06 33.66 -8.39
C THR A 219 -1.19 34.15 -9.11
N GLU A 220 -1.63 33.41 -10.13
CA GLU A 220 -2.76 33.83 -10.99
C GLU A 220 -4.12 33.37 -10.44
N TYR A 221 -4.17 32.27 -9.67
CA TYR A 221 -5.39 31.68 -9.11
C TYR A 221 -5.30 31.42 -7.59
N PRO A 222 -5.11 32.46 -6.73
CA PRO A 222 -4.72 32.29 -5.33
C PRO A 222 -5.70 31.47 -4.46
N HIS A 223 -6.96 31.41 -4.88
CA HIS A 223 -8.04 30.69 -4.20
C HIS A 223 -8.09 29.19 -4.54
N LEU A 224 -7.50 28.77 -5.66
CA LEU A 224 -7.54 27.38 -6.10
C LEU A 224 -6.72 26.51 -5.15
N GLN A 225 -7.34 25.47 -4.59
CA GLN A 225 -6.70 24.55 -3.64
C GLN A 225 -6.58 23.11 -4.15
N SER A 226 -7.26 22.75 -5.23
CA SER A 226 -7.27 21.39 -5.79
C SER A 226 -6.93 21.41 -7.29
N LEU A 227 -6.11 20.47 -7.74
CA LEU A 227 -5.89 20.23 -9.18
C LEU A 227 -7.13 19.61 -9.85
N THR A 228 -8.10 19.12 -9.08
CA THR A 228 -9.37 18.65 -9.64
C THR A 228 -10.28 19.79 -10.12
N GLU A 229 -9.98 21.01 -9.70
CA GLU A 229 -10.63 22.26 -10.14
C GLU A 229 -9.92 22.87 -11.35
N LEU A 230 -8.77 22.32 -11.77
CA LEU A 230 -8.03 22.80 -12.92
C LEU A 230 -8.85 22.58 -14.19
N ASP A 231 -9.11 23.66 -14.91
CA ASP A 231 -9.75 23.62 -16.22
C ASP A 231 -8.75 23.87 -17.36
N ARG A 232 -9.27 23.80 -18.59
CA ARG A 232 -8.45 23.92 -19.80
C ARG A 232 -7.88 25.33 -19.96
N GLU A 233 -8.65 26.36 -19.61
CA GLU A 233 -8.24 27.77 -19.76
C GLU A 233 -7.04 28.05 -18.86
N MET A 234 -7.10 27.64 -17.59
CA MET A 234 -6.00 27.74 -16.65
C MET A 234 -4.73 27.00 -17.13
N LEU A 235 -4.89 25.83 -17.74
CA LEU A 235 -3.76 25.08 -18.29
C LEU A 235 -3.14 25.80 -19.50
N GLU A 236 -3.96 26.35 -20.40
CA GLU A 236 -3.46 27.07 -21.59
C GLU A 236 -2.69 28.33 -21.19
N GLU A 237 -3.17 29.09 -20.21
CA GLU A 237 -2.44 30.23 -19.65
C GLU A 237 -1.10 29.80 -19.05
N TYR A 238 -1.07 28.68 -18.32
CA TYR A 238 0.17 28.11 -17.82
C TYR A 238 1.13 27.73 -18.95
N LEU A 239 0.65 27.11 -20.03
CA LEU A 239 1.46 26.74 -21.19
C LEU A 239 2.05 27.98 -21.90
N ILE A 240 1.30 29.09 -21.95
CA ILE A 240 1.80 30.37 -22.48
C ILE A 240 2.88 30.94 -21.56
N GLU A 241 2.66 30.92 -20.25
CA GLU A 241 3.61 31.43 -19.25
C GLU A 241 4.97 30.74 -19.36
N ILE A 242 4.99 29.40 -19.34
CA ILE A 242 6.25 28.67 -19.35
C ILE A 242 7.03 28.83 -20.67
N ASN A 243 6.33 29.07 -21.78
CA ASN A 243 6.94 29.28 -23.09
C ASN A 243 7.44 30.73 -23.31
N THR A 244 6.91 31.70 -22.56
CA THR A 244 7.22 33.13 -22.74
C THR A 244 8.15 33.70 -21.68
N ARG A 245 8.03 33.25 -20.42
CA ARG A 245 8.71 33.87 -19.26
C ARG A 245 9.92 33.09 -18.74
N VAL A 246 10.15 31.86 -19.20
CA VAL A 246 11.27 31.04 -18.71
C VAL A 246 12.46 31.08 -19.66
N GLU A 247 13.44 31.91 -19.33
CA GLU A 247 14.69 32.03 -20.09
C GLU A 247 15.62 30.82 -19.87
N GLY A 248 16.34 30.40 -20.92
CA GLY A 248 17.45 29.42 -20.83
C GLY A 248 17.08 27.94 -20.96
N LYS A 249 15.81 27.56 -21.12
CA LYS A 249 15.39 26.17 -21.35
C LYS A 249 14.97 25.94 -22.80
N LYS A 250 15.62 24.99 -23.48
CA LYS A 250 15.37 24.72 -24.92
C LYS A 250 13.99 24.10 -25.21
N SER A 251 13.41 23.36 -24.26
CA SER A 251 12.10 22.71 -24.42
C SER A 251 11.54 22.27 -23.06
N PHE A 252 10.21 22.36 -22.91
CA PHE A 252 9.45 21.84 -21.78
C PHE A 252 8.80 20.48 -22.06
N HIS A 253 9.00 19.88 -23.23
CA HIS A 253 8.27 18.70 -23.67
C HIS A 253 8.34 17.53 -22.67
N SER A 254 9.52 17.24 -22.12
CA SER A 254 9.67 16.19 -21.10
C SER A 254 8.96 16.53 -19.78
N GLU A 255 9.00 17.80 -19.36
CA GLU A 255 8.32 18.27 -18.15
C GLU A 255 6.79 18.21 -18.32
N LEU A 256 6.28 18.61 -19.48
CA LEU A 256 4.85 18.51 -19.82
C LEU A 256 4.38 17.06 -19.91
N HIS A 257 5.21 16.16 -20.45
CA HIS A 257 4.90 14.74 -20.42
C HIS A 257 4.77 14.20 -18.99
N HIS A 258 5.68 14.59 -18.08
CA HIS A 258 5.58 14.23 -16.67
C HIS A 258 4.34 14.85 -16.00
N LEU A 259 4.04 16.11 -16.28
CA LEU A 259 2.86 16.80 -15.77
C LEU A 259 1.57 16.11 -16.22
N LYS A 260 1.45 15.82 -17.52
CA LYS A 260 0.32 15.09 -18.10
C LYS A 260 0.14 13.73 -17.43
N SER A 261 1.22 12.96 -17.27
CA SER A 261 1.18 11.66 -16.60
C SER A 261 0.74 11.77 -15.14
N LEU A 262 1.11 12.83 -14.44
CA LEU A 262 0.70 13.08 -13.06
C LEU A 262 -0.78 13.47 -12.98
N LEU A 263 -1.23 14.41 -13.82
CA LEU A 263 -2.63 14.85 -13.86
C LEU A 263 -3.58 13.71 -14.27
N ASP A 264 -3.16 12.85 -15.20
CA ASP A 264 -3.91 11.64 -15.54
C ASP A 264 -4.07 10.69 -14.34
N MET A 265 -3.01 10.52 -13.54
CA MET A 265 -3.08 9.72 -12.30
C MET A 265 -4.01 10.37 -11.26
N ILE A 266 -3.92 11.69 -11.05
CA ILE A 266 -4.81 12.41 -10.14
C ILE A 266 -6.27 12.30 -10.61
N GLY A 267 -6.52 12.49 -11.91
CA GLY A 267 -7.84 12.35 -12.50
C GLY A 267 -8.43 10.95 -12.29
N LYS A 268 -7.60 9.90 -12.37
CA LYS A 268 -8.01 8.52 -12.05
C LYS A 268 -8.31 8.31 -10.57
N ILE A 269 -7.47 8.83 -9.66
CA ILE A 269 -7.65 8.67 -8.20
C ILE A 269 -8.92 9.36 -7.71
N TYR A 270 -9.23 10.54 -8.24
CA TYR A 270 -10.35 11.37 -7.79
C TYR A 270 -11.57 11.28 -8.70
N GLU A 271 -11.59 10.35 -9.66
CA GLU A 271 -12.69 10.15 -10.60
C GLU A 271 -13.09 11.44 -11.34
N LYS A 272 -12.07 12.14 -11.87
CA LYS A 272 -12.20 13.37 -12.67
C LYS A 272 -11.72 13.14 -14.10
N PRO A 273 -12.58 12.61 -15.00
CA PRO A 273 -12.20 12.31 -16.38
C PRO A 273 -11.73 13.52 -17.19
N GLY A 274 -12.22 14.73 -16.86
CA GLY A 274 -11.79 15.98 -17.50
C GLY A 274 -10.30 16.23 -17.31
N LEU A 275 -9.77 15.94 -16.12
CA LEU A 275 -8.35 16.13 -15.81
C LEU A 275 -7.46 15.14 -16.58
N CYS A 276 -7.93 13.92 -16.81
CA CYS A 276 -7.21 12.92 -17.63
C CYS A 276 -7.07 13.33 -19.10
N ARG A 277 -7.96 14.21 -19.59
CA ARG A 277 -8.03 14.66 -20.98
C ARG A 277 -7.68 16.13 -21.13
N ILE A 278 -7.12 16.74 -20.08
CA ILE A 278 -6.86 18.16 -20.05
C ILE A 278 -5.80 18.59 -21.06
N PHE A 279 -4.85 17.71 -21.38
CA PHE A 279 -3.88 17.89 -22.48
C PHE A 279 -4.45 17.34 -23.79
N VAL A 280 -4.46 18.16 -24.83
CA VAL A 280 -4.93 17.80 -26.17
C VAL A 280 -3.77 17.45 -27.11
N PRO A 281 -4.02 16.79 -28.24
CA PRO A 281 -2.98 16.53 -29.24
C PRO A 281 -2.40 17.85 -29.77
N GLY A 282 -1.11 18.11 -29.54
CA GLY A 282 -0.43 19.33 -29.98
C GLY A 282 0.23 20.14 -28.86
N ASP A 283 -0.19 19.90 -27.61
CA ASP A 283 0.51 20.38 -26.40
C ASP A 283 1.79 19.56 -26.12
#